data_AF-A0A534B7T4-F1
#
_entry.id   AF-A0A534B7T4-F1
#
_cell.length_a   1.000
_cell.length_b   1.000
_cell.length_c   1.000
_cell.angle_alpha   90.00
_cell.angle_beta   90.00
_cell.angle_gamma   90.00
#
_symmetry.space_group_name_H-M   'P 1'
#
loop_
_entity.id
_entity.type
_entity.pdbx_description
1 polymer ?
#
loop_
_entity_poly.entity_id
_entity_poly.type
_entity_poly.pdbx_seq_one_letter_code
_entity_poly.pdbx_strand_id
1 'polypeptide(L)'
;MQAAPDITAYRRHWAARLGTAPYLPTSREEMDGLGWDSCDVIVVTGDAYVDHPSFGMAVIGRVLEAQGFRVGIIAQPEWRSAGSFAA
;
A
#
# COMPACT_ATOMS: atom_id res chain seq x y z
N MET A 1 -7.67 15.96 27.15
CA MET A 1 -7.03 15.39 25.95
C MET A 1 -7.99 15.60 24.79
N GLN A 2 -7.55 16.21 23.68
CA GLN A 2 -8.38 16.34 22.50
C GLN A 2 -8.31 15.04 21.69
N ALA A 3 -9.46 14.45 21.35
CA ALA A 3 -9.49 13.23 20.55
C ALA A 3 -8.99 13.51 19.13
N ALA A 4 -8.28 12.56 18.53
CA ALA A 4 -7.90 12.64 17.13
C ALA A 4 -9.16 12.64 16.24
N PRO A 5 -9.21 13.44 15.16
CA PRO A 5 -10.28 13.36 14.17
C PRO A 5 -10.36 11.97 13.54
N ASP A 6 -11.56 11.57 13.11
CA ASP A 6 -11.76 10.36 12.33
C ASP A 6 -10.92 10.41 11.04
N ILE A 7 -10.34 9.28 10.63
CA ILE A 7 -9.49 9.22 9.43
C ILE A 7 -10.26 9.60 8.16
N THR A 8 -11.58 9.39 8.13
CA THR A 8 -12.46 9.77 7.01
C THR A 8 -12.79 11.26 6.96
N ALA A 9 -12.48 12.03 8.01
CA ALA A 9 -12.67 13.47 8.03
C ALA A 9 -11.61 14.23 7.21
N TYR A 10 -10.47 13.58 6.91
CA TYR A 10 -9.43 14.18 6.09
C TYR A 10 -9.81 14.13 4.60
N ARG A 11 -9.38 15.15 3.85
CA ARG A 11 -9.51 15.14 2.39
C ARG A 11 -8.68 13.98 1.84
N ARG A 12 -9.31 13.11 1.04
CA ARG A 12 -8.62 12.03 0.33
C ARG A 12 -7.44 12.56 -0.49
N HIS A 13 -6.36 11.80 -0.48
CA HIS A 13 -5.16 12.08 -1.24
C HIS A 13 -5.46 12.17 -2.74
N TRP A 14 -4.68 12.98 -3.46
CA TRP A 14 -4.95 13.32 -4.87
C TRP A 14 -4.99 12.08 -5.77
N ALA A 15 -4.23 11.04 -5.42
CA ALA A 15 -4.11 9.83 -6.20
C ALA A 15 -5.37 8.96 -6.21
N ALA A 16 -6.39 9.28 -5.39
CA ALA A 16 -7.72 8.66 -5.46
C ALA A 16 -8.34 8.68 -6.87
N ARG A 17 -7.94 9.63 -7.72
CA ARG A 17 -8.38 9.73 -9.13
C ARG A 17 -7.87 8.60 -10.03
N LEU A 18 -6.84 7.86 -9.60
CA LEU A 18 -6.24 6.75 -10.33
C LEU A 18 -6.96 5.42 -10.06
N GLY A 19 -7.94 5.41 -9.14
CA GLY A 19 -8.64 4.19 -8.73
C GLY A 19 -7.83 3.33 -7.76
N THR A 20 -8.38 2.17 -7.44
CA THR A 20 -7.80 1.18 -6.53
C THR A 20 -7.22 0.00 -7.32
N ALA A 21 -6.16 -0.61 -6.81
CA ALA A 21 -5.58 -1.82 -7.37
C ALA A 21 -6.45 -3.05 -7.03
N PRO A 22 -6.61 -4.04 -7.94
CA PRO A 22 -7.27 -5.30 -7.62
C PRO A 22 -6.60 -6.01 -6.43
N TYR A 23 -5.28 -5.98 -6.41
CA TYR A 23 -4.40 -6.38 -5.30
C TYR A 23 -3.31 -5.32 -5.16
N LEU A 24 -2.79 -5.09 -3.94
CA LEU A 24 -1.62 -4.22 -3.76
C LEU A 24 -0.46 -4.70 -4.66
N PRO A 25 0.12 -3.83 -5.52
CA PRO A 25 1.21 -4.21 -6.39
C PRO A 25 2.47 -4.56 -5.59
N THR A 26 3.17 -5.57 -6.08
CA THR A 26 4.42 -6.14 -5.56
C THR A 26 5.60 -5.90 -6.49
N SER A 27 5.35 -5.42 -7.72
CA SER A 27 6.38 -5.16 -8.73
C SER A 27 6.15 -3.86 -9.50
N ARG A 28 7.17 -3.43 -10.25
CA ARG A 28 7.11 -2.27 -11.16
C ARG A 28 6.10 -2.51 -12.29
N GLU A 29 6.08 -3.70 -12.86
CA GLU A 29 5.21 -4.07 -13.97
C GLU A 29 3.73 -4.02 -13.57
N GLU A 30 3.41 -4.44 -12.34
CA GLU A 30 2.05 -4.32 -11.79
C GLU A 30 1.64 -2.85 -11.61
N MET A 31 2.55 -1.99 -11.13
CA MET A 31 2.31 -0.54 -11.07
C MET A 31 2.08 0.07 -12.46
N ASP A 32 2.85 -0.35 -13.48
CA ASP A 32 2.67 0.12 -14.85
C ASP A 32 1.27 -0.24 -15.39
N GLY A 33 0.79 -1.45 -15.08
CA GLY A 33 -0.57 -1.88 -15.42
C GLY A 33 -1.67 -1.04 -14.75
N LEU A 34 -1.38 -0.43 -13.60
CA LEU A 34 -2.27 0.51 -12.89
C LEU A 34 -2.09 1.97 -13.36
N GLY A 35 -1.12 2.25 -14.22
CA GLY A 35 -0.73 3.61 -14.60
C GLY A 35 -0.08 4.39 -13.46
N TRP A 36 0.54 3.69 -12.49
CA TRP A 36 1.21 4.30 -11.35
C TRP A 36 2.71 4.48 -11.64
N ASP A 37 3.20 5.72 -11.55
CA ASP A 37 4.63 6.00 -11.64
C ASP A 37 5.41 5.63 -10.36
N SER A 38 4.71 5.49 -9.23
CA SER A 38 5.27 5.28 -7.90
C SER A 38 4.17 4.88 -6.91
N CYS A 39 4.58 4.30 -5.78
CA CYS A 39 3.73 4.17 -4.59
C CYS A 39 3.91 5.41 -3.70
N ASP A 40 2.82 5.87 -3.08
CA ASP A 40 2.88 6.88 -2.02
C ASP A 40 3.30 6.24 -0.69
N VAL A 41 2.91 4.98 -0.48
CA VAL A 41 3.25 4.17 0.69
C VAL A 41 3.65 2.76 0.26
N ILE A 42 4.68 2.19 0.86
CA ILE A 42 5.05 0.78 0.71
C ILE A 42 4.91 0.10 2.07
N VAL A 43 4.11 -0.96 2.14
CA VAL A 43 4.03 -1.82 3.31
C VAL A 43 5.11 -2.89 3.20
N VAL A 44 5.95 -3.03 4.21
CA VAL A 44 6.96 -4.10 4.28
C VAL A 44 6.55 -5.08 5.36
N THR A 45 6.48 -6.37 5.03
CA THR A 45 6.06 -7.43 5.96
C THR A 45 6.96 -8.66 5.86
N GLY A 46 7.19 -9.33 7.00
CA GLY A 46 7.87 -10.64 7.04
C GLY A 46 6.93 -11.83 6.79
N ASP A 47 5.64 -11.58 6.65
CA ASP A 47 4.60 -12.58 6.36
C ASP A 47 4.33 -12.68 4.85
N ALA A 48 3.74 -13.78 4.40
CA ALA A 48 3.28 -13.93 3.03
C ALA A 48 2.13 -12.95 2.74
N TYR A 49 2.11 -12.38 1.54
CA TYR A 49 1.01 -11.50 1.15
C TYR A 49 -0.19 -12.31 0.67
N VAL A 50 -1.28 -12.22 1.42
CA VAL A 50 -2.62 -12.64 1.02
C VAL A 50 -3.54 -11.46 1.27
N ASP A 51 -4.22 -11.00 0.24
CA ASP A 51 -5.12 -9.85 0.33
C ASP A 51 -6.47 -10.26 0.95
N HIS A 52 -6.45 -10.47 2.27
CA HIS A 52 -7.59 -10.98 3.03
C HIS A 52 -7.71 -10.22 4.37
N PRO A 53 -8.92 -9.89 4.85
CA PRO A 53 -9.11 -9.06 6.05
C PRO A 53 -8.56 -9.66 7.35
N SER A 54 -8.25 -10.96 7.38
CA SER A 54 -7.53 -11.59 8.50
C SER A 54 -6.03 -11.25 8.57
N PHE A 55 -5.47 -10.63 7.53
CA PHE A 55 -4.07 -10.27 7.41
C PHE A 55 -3.90 -8.76 7.64
N GLY A 56 -3.10 -8.39 8.65
CA GLY A 56 -2.99 -6.99 9.09
C GLY A 56 -2.48 -6.04 8.02
N MET A 57 -1.49 -6.44 7.23
CA MET A 57 -0.95 -5.66 6.12
C MET A 57 -2.00 -5.39 5.03
N ALA A 58 -2.89 -6.34 4.76
CA ALA A 58 -3.98 -6.15 3.80
C ALA A 58 -4.96 -5.09 4.33
N VAL A 59 -5.37 -5.19 5.60
CA VAL A 59 -6.24 -4.17 6.23
C VAL A 59 -5.60 -2.79 6.20
N ILE A 60 -4.33 -2.67 6.60
CA ILE A 60 -3.59 -1.40 6.58
C ILE A 60 -3.54 -0.83 5.16
N GLY A 61 -3.16 -1.65 4.18
CA GLY A 61 -3.07 -1.22 2.78
C GLY A 61 -4.40 -0.74 2.24
N ARG A 62 -5.50 -1.47 2.48
CA ARG A 62 -6.84 -1.10 2.02
C ARG A 62 -7.41 0.12 2.72
N VAL A 63 -7.11 0.33 4.00
CA VAL A 63 -7.49 1.56 4.72
C VAL A 63 -6.78 2.78 4.13
N LEU A 64 -5.47 2.67 3.83
CA LEU A 64 -4.71 3.76 3.22
C LEU A 64 -5.16 4.02 1.76
N GLU A 65 -5.41 2.97 1.00
CA GLU A 65 -5.92 3.09 -0.37
C GLU A 65 -7.33 3.72 -0.40
N ALA A 66 -8.19 3.42 0.57
CA ALA A 66 -9.49 4.09 0.73
C ALA A 66 -9.35 5.61 1.02
N GLN A 67 -8.22 6.02 1.62
CA GLN A 67 -7.85 7.43 1.77
C GLN A 67 -7.18 8.03 0.52
N GLY A 68 -7.06 7.26 -0.57
CA GLY A 68 -6.60 7.73 -1.88
C GLY A 68 -5.10 7.62 -2.12
N PHE A 69 -4.36 6.90 -1.27
CA PHE A 69 -2.94 6.65 -1.47
C PHE A 69 -2.72 5.47 -2.42
N ARG A 70 -1.68 5.55 -3.25
CA ARG A 70 -1.15 4.39 -3.99
C ARG A 70 -0.30 3.57 -3.05
N VAL A 71 -0.71 2.35 -2.76
CA VAL A 71 -0.06 1.50 -1.77
C VAL A 71 0.48 0.25 -2.44
N GLY A 72 1.79 0.01 -2.33
CA GLY A 72 2.44 -1.24 -2.72
C GLY A 72 2.83 -2.07 -1.51
N ILE A 73 3.23 -3.32 -1.73
CA ILE A 73 3.68 -4.22 -0.66
C ILE A 73 4.93 -5.01 -1.06
N ILE A 74 5.87 -5.09 -0.12
CA ILE A 74 7.04 -5.97 -0.20
C ILE A 74 6.88 -7.02 0.90
N ALA A 75 6.60 -8.26 0.49
CA ALA A 75 6.38 -9.39 1.39
C ALA A 75 7.60 -10.30 1.43
N GLN A 76 8.00 -10.71 2.63
CA GLN A 76 9.15 -11.57 2.89
C GLN A 76 10.42 -11.13 2.16
N PRO A 77 10.83 -9.84 2.23
CA PRO A 77 12.06 -9.42 1.58
C PRO A 77 13.24 -10.19 2.16
N GLU A 78 14.25 -10.44 1.31
CA GLU A 78 15.57 -10.75 1.84
C GLU A 78 16.04 -9.52 2.64
N TRP A 79 16.23 -9.71 3.95
CA TRP A 79 16.47 -8.62 4.90
C TRP A 79 17.95 -8.44 5.28
N ARG A 80 18.84 -9.34 4.84
CA ARG A 80 20.30 -9.23 5.05
C ARG A 80 20.98 -8.40 3.97
N SER A 81 20.24 -8.01 2.94
CA SER A 81 20.70 -7.20 1.82
C SER A 81 19.68 -6.11 1.47
N ALA A 82 20.17 -5.02 0.88
CA ALA A 82 19.30 -3.95 0.41
C ALA A 82 18.58 -4.28 -0.91
N GLY A 83 18.89 -5.41 -1.55
CA GLY A 83 18.43 -5.73 -2.90
C GLY A 83 16.90 -5.73 -3.03
N SER A 84 16.19 -6.27 -2.04
CA SER A 84 14.73 -6.31 -2.01
C SER A 84 14.07 -4.94 -1.83
N PHE A 85 14.85 -3.89 -1.54
CA PHE A 85 14.39 -2.52 -1.33
C PHE A 85 14.92 -1.56 -2.40
N ALA A 86 15.74 -2.06 -3.32
CA ALA A 86 16.26 -1.30 -4.45
C ALA A 86 15.25 -1.34 -5.61
N ALA A 87 15.12 -0.22 -6.32
CA ALA A 87 14.29 -0.07 -7.51
C ALA A 87 15.12 -0.27 -8.79
#